data_AF-A0A7W6FXI9-F1
#
_entry.id   AF-A0A7W6FXI9-F1
#
_cell.length_a   1.000
_cell.length_b   1.000
_cell.length_c   1.000
_cell.angle_alpha   90.00
_cell.angle_beta   90.00
_cell.angle_gamma   90.00
#
_symmetry.space_group_name_H-M   'P 1'
#
loop_
_entity.id
_entity.type
_entity.pdbx_description
1 polymer ?
#
loop_
_entity_poly.entity_id
_entity_poly.type
_entity_poly.pdbx_seq_one_letter_code
_entity_poly.pdbx_strand_id
1 'polypeptide(L)'
;MIRPSRALLARIRLARAGLGRRLQRDRSGMALTEFALIMPFFLGVGLWGVELANYSYTRERIGQLATRIADNGSRLGDYSQLQNRKVYESDVNDMLIGAGIQSGTQLDLFNNGRVIISSLEVNSSGQQYIHWQRCLGTKRVNSSYGVQGDIRTVGMGPTGSEVYAFEKEAVIFVEVKYDYKPLISATFVGTPTISSIATYTVRASRDLSQLFQTTPASPSMVCTKYTATVS
;
A
#
# COMPACT_ATOMS: atom_id res chain seq x y z
N MET A 1 -65.05 -49.77 11.94
CA MET A 1 -64.21 -48.91 12.80
C MET A 1 -63.10 -49.78 13.42
N ILE A 2 -61.93 -49.86 12.79
CA ILE A 2 -60.86 -50.82 13.16
C ILE A 2 -59.99 -50.17 14.24
N ARG A 3 -60.16 -50.60 15.50
CA ARG A 3 -59.26 -50.18 16.60
C ARG A 3 -57.91 -50.88 16.43
N PRO A 4 -56.78 -50.16 16.33
CA PRO A 4 -55.47 -50.80 16.30
C PRO A 4 -55.25 -51.58 17.60
N SER A 5 -54.74 -52.82 17.47
CA SER A 5 -54.42 -53.70 18.60
C SER A 5 -53.52 -52.98 19.62
N ARG A 6 -53.86 -53.09 20.92
CA ARG A 6 -53.08 -52.50 22.04
C ARG A 6 -51.59 -52.86 21.97
N ALA A 7 -51.24 -53.99 21.38
CA ALA A 7 -49.85 -54.44 21.20
C ALA A 7 -49.06 -53.58 20.19
N LEU A 8 -49.71 -53.08 19.13
CA LEU A 8 -49.05 -52.23 18.11
C LEU A 8 -48.72 -50.85 18.70
N LEU A 9 -49.65 -50.26 19.44
CA LEU A 9 -49.46 -48.97 20.12
C LEU A 9 -48.38 -49.04 21.21
N ALA A 10 -48.29 -50.17 21.93
CA ALA A 10 -47.26 -50.40 22.94
C ALA A 10 -45.84 -50.52 22.32
N ARG A 11 -45.71 -51.22 21.19
CA ARG A 11 -44.43 -51.34 20.45
C ARG A 11 -43.93 -49.99 19.91
N ILE A 12 -44.83 -49.15 19.38
CA ILE A 12 -44.48 -47.80 18.90
C ILE A 12 -44.04 -46.90 20.06
N ARG A 13 -44.69 -46.98 21.23
CA ARG A 13 -44.29 -46.23 22.43
C ARG A 13 -42.93 -46.67 22.97
N LEU A 14 -42.65 -47.97 23.00
CA LEU A 14 -41.35 -48.53 23.44
C LEU A 14 -40.21 -48.16 22.47
N ALA A 15 -40.44 -48.23 21.16
CA ALA A 15 -39.45 -47.81 20.17
C ALA A 15 -39.14 -46.31 20.25
N ARG A 16 -40.17 -45.45 20.45
CA ARG A 16 -40.00 -44.02 20.68
C ARG A 16 -39.26 -43.71 21.98
N ALA A 17 -39.56 -44.43 23.07
CA ALA A 17 -38.85 -44.28 24.34
C ALA A 17 -37.37 -44.70 24.21
N GLY A 18 -37.08 -45.77 23.45
CA GLY A 18 -35.71 -46.23 23.18
C GLY A 18 -34.91 -45.25 22.31
N LEU A 19 -35.53 -44.64 21.30
CA LEU A 19 -34.90 -43.62 20.46
C LEU A 19 -34.60 -42.34 21.27
N GLY A 20 -35.55 -41.89 22.10
CA GLY A 20 -35.35 -40.75 23.00
C GLY A 20 -34.22 -40.96 24.02
N ARG A 21 -34.12 -42.17 24.60
CA ARG A 21 -33.03 -42.52 25.51
C ARG A 21 -31.67 -42.65 24.81
N ARG A 22 -31.65 -43.07 23.54
CA ARG A 22 -30.44 -43.12 22.71
C ARG A 22 -29.95 -41.72 22.36
N LEU A 23 -30.84 -40.83 21.93
CA LEU A 23 -30.52 -39.41 21.69
C LEU A 23 -30.04 -38.71 22.97
N GLN A 24 -30.67 -38.95 24.13
CA GLN A 24 -30.21 -38.41 25.41
C GLN A 24 -28.85 -38.93 25.87
N ARG A 25 -28.42 -40.11 25.39
CA ARG A 25 -27.10 -40.69 25.69
C ARG A 25 -26.06 -40.40 24.61
N ASP A 26 -26.48 -39.74 23.51
CA ASP A 26 -25.61 -39.46 22.39
C ASP A 26 -24.76 -38.21 22.67
N ARG A 27 -23.53 -38.45 23.11
CA ARG A 27 -22.53 -37.40 23.36
C ARG A 27 -22.00 -36.77 22.08
N SER A 28 -22.11 -37.46 20.94
CA SER A 28 -21.58 -36.97 19.66
C SER A 28 -22.45 -35.84 19.08
N GLY A 29 -23.78 -35.92 19.24
CA GLY A 29 -24.70 -34.84 18.87
C GLY A 29 -24.51 -33.57 19.71
N MET A 30 -24.26 -33.73 21.02
CA MET A 30 -23.95 -32.61 21.92
C MET A 30 -22.65 -31.91 21.51
N ALA A 31 -21.58 -32.67 21.27
CA ALA A 31 -20.30 -32.13 20.82
C ALA A 31 -20.41 -31.37 19.47
N LEU A 32 -21.23 -31.88 18.54
CA LEU A 32 -21.52 -31.18 17.28
C LEU A 32 -22.23 -29.83 17.51
N THR A 33 -23.19 -29.76 18.43
CA THR A 33 -23.89 -28.51 18.73
C THR A 33 -23.00 -27.49 19.47
N GLU A 34 -22.18 -27.95 20.41
CA GLU A 34 -21.22 -27.09 21.10
C GLU A 34 -20.18 -26.52 20.12
N PHE A 35 -19.65 -27.36 19.23
CA PHE A 35 -18.74 -26.92 18.18
C PHE A 35 -19.41 -25.93 17.21
N ALA A 36 -20.64 -26.21 16.78
CA ALA A 36 -21.38 -25.32 15.88
C ALA A 36 -21.66 -23.94 16.50
N LEU A 37 -21.85 -23.87 17.83
CA LEU A 37 -22.05 -22.61 18.54
C LEU A 37 -20.75 -21.80 18.70
N ILE A 38 -19.61 -22.47 18.86
CA ILE A 38 -18.30 -21.80 19.03
C ILE A 38 -17.67 -21.41 17.69
N MET A 39 -17.92 -22.20 16.63
CA MET A 39 -17.33 -22.01 15.30
C MET A 39 -17.44 -20.55 14.78
N PRO A 40 -18.59 -19.85 14.83
CA PRO A 40 -18.70 -18.49 14.31
C PRO A 40 -17.75 -17.51 15.01
N PHE A 41 -17.56 -17.65 16.32
CA PHE A 41 -16.63 -16.82 17.08
C PHE A 41 -15.19 -17.14 16.72
N PHE A 42 -14.85 -18.42 16.62
CA PHE A 42 -13.50 -18.86 16.24
C PHE A 42 -13.15 -18.39 14.82
N LEU A 43 -14.08 -18.53 13.87
CA LEU A 43 -13.93 -18.02 12.51
C LEU A 43 -13.82 -16.50 12.48
N GLY A 44 -14.64 -15.78 13.26
CA GLY A 44 -14.59 -14.32 13.34
C GLY A 44 -13.22 -13.82 13.78
N VAL A 45 -12.66 -14.39 14.85
CA VAL A 45 -11.32 -14.04 15.33
C VAL A 45 -10.22 -14.47 14.34
N GLY A 46 -10.35 -15.67 13.74
CA GLY A 46 -9.39 -16.16 12.75
C GLY A 46 -9.32 -15.26 11.51
N LEU A 47 -10.48 -14.90 10.94
CA LEU A 47 -10.57 -14.00 9.79
C LEU A 47 -10.06 -12.60 10.13
N TRP A 48 -10.36 -12.10 11.33
CA TRP A 48 -9.83 -10.81 11.79
C TRP A 48 -8.30 -10.83 11.90
N GLY A 49 -7.73 -11.90 12.47
CA GLY A 49 -6.28 -12.07 12.59
C GLY A 49 -5.59 -12.13 11.24
N VAL A 50 -6.17 -12.84 10.26
CA VAL A 50 -5.66 -12.88 8.88
C VAL A 50 -5.72 -11.51 8.23
N GLU A 51 -6.81 -10.77 8.38
CA GLU A 51 -6.95 -9.42 7.82
C GLU A 51 -5.92 -8.45 8.44
N LEU A 52 -5.72 -8.51 9.76
CA LEU A 52 -4.73 -7.68 10.45
C LEU A 52 -3.29 -8.01 10.01
N ALA A 53 -3.00 -9.30 9.82
CA ALA A 53 -1.70 -9.74 9.31
C ALA A 53 -1.48 -9.24 7.87
N ASN A 54 -2.51 -9.34 7.01
CA ASN A 54 -2.45 -8.80 5.66
C ASN A 54 -2.24 -7.28 5.65
N TYR A 55 -2.97 -6.53 6.49
CA TYR A 55 -2.80 -5.08 6.62
C TYR A 55 -1.37 -4.71 7.01
N SER A 56 -0.83 -5.38 8.03
CA SER A 56 0.54 -5.15 8.50
C SER A 56 1.57 -5.47 7.42
N TYR A 57 1.37 -6.58 6.69
CA TYR A 57 2.23 -6.96 5.56
C TYR A 57 2.17 -5.95 4.41
N THR A 58 0.98 -5.47 4.02
CA THR A 58 0.83 -4.44 3.00
C THR A 58 1.50 -3.14 3.41
N ARG A 59 1.38 -2.74 4.69
CA ARG A 59 2.05 -1.54 5.21
C ARG A 59 3.57 -1.62 5.09
N GLU A 60 4.16 -2.77 5.43
CA GLU A 60 5.59 -2.99 5.28
C GLU A 60 6.03 -2.98 3.80
N ARG A 61 5.27 -3.65 2.92
CA ARG A 61 5.54 -3.62 1.47
C ARG A 61 5.54 -2.20 0.90
N ILE A 62 4.56 -1.38 1.28
CA ILE A 62 4.48 0.02 0.88
C ILE A 62 5.67 0.81 1.42
N GLY A 63 6.08 0.55 2.67
CA GLY A 63 7.29 1.12 3.27
C GLY A 63 8.55 0.81 2.49
N GLN A 64 8.80 -0.48 2.24
CA GLN A 64 9.97 -0.92 1.47
C GLN A 64 9.95 -0.40 0.03
N LEU A 65 8.77 -0.29 -0.57
CA LEU A 65 8.62 0.29 -1.91
C LEU A 65 9.00 1.77 -1.92
N ALA A 66 8.55 2.57 -0.94
CA ALA A 66 8.95 3.98 -0.82
C ALA A 66 10.48 4.10 -0.75
N THR A 67 11.12 3.29 0.09
CA THR A 67 12.58 3.24 0.24
C THR A 67 13.30 2.86 -1.05
N ARG A 68 12.81 1.86 -1.79
CA ARG A 68 13.39 1.44 -3.08
C ARG A 68 13.25 2.50 -4.16
N ILE A 69 12.09 3.17 -4.23
CA ILE A 69 11.87 4.27 -5.17
C ILE A 69 12.83 5.41 -4.86
N ALA A 70 12.99 5.77 -3.58
CA ALA A 70 13.89 6.84 -3.17
C ALA A 70 15.38 6.50 -3.43
N ASP A 71 15.81 5.26 -3.17
CA ASP A 71 17.17 4.79 -3.49
C ASP A 71 17.43 4.84 -5.00
N ASN A 72 16.53 4.26 -5.80
CA ASN A 72 16.63 4.28 -7.26
C ASN A 72 16.64 5.71 -7.80
N GLY A 73 15.78 6.59 -7.27
CA GLY A 73 15.72 8.02 -7.60
C GLY A 73 17.04 8.75 -7.33
N SER A 74 17.68 8.44 -6.20
CA SER A 74 18.98 9.03 -5.80
C SER A 74 20.13 8.63 -6.73
N ARG A 75 19.94 7.59 -7.56
CA ARG A 75 20.92 7.01 -8.48
C ARG A 75 20.64 7.33 -9.95
N LEU A 76 19.52 7.99 -10.26
CA LEU A 76 19.15 8.34 -11.64
C LEU A 76 20.16 9.27 -12.34
N GLY A 77 20.21 9.14 -13.66
CA GLY A 77 20.86 10.02 -14.63
C GLY A 77 21.82 9.29 -15.56
N ASP A 78 22.59 10.02 -16.38
CA ASP A 78 23.61 9.44 -17.29
C ASP A 78 24.99 9.22 -16.63
N TYR A 79 25.66 8.12 -16.99
CA TYR A 79 27.01 7.77 -16.52
C TYR A 79 28.09 8.46 -17.36
N SER A 80 28.22 9.78 -17.24
CA SER A 80 29.43 10.48 -17.69
C SER A 80 30.41 10.63 -16.53
N GLN A 81 31.65 10.15 -16.70
CA GLN A 81 32.72 10.27 -15.69
C GLN A 81 33.31 11.69 -15.61
N LEU A 82 33.07 12.52 -16.63
CA LEU A 82 33.74 13.82 -16.81
C LEU A 82 32.84 15.03 -16.55
N GLN A 83 31.53 14.82 -16.38
CA GLN A 83 30.54 15.90 -16.21
C GLN A 83 29.49 15.53 -15.17
N ASN A 84 28.82 16.55 -14.63
CA ASN A 84 27.67 16.34 -13.75
C ASN A 84 26.59 15.53 -14.47
N ARG A 85 26.06 14.54 -13.76
CA ARG A 85 25.07 13.58 -14.25
C ARG A 85 23.75 14.29 -14.54
N LYS A 86 23.30 14.25 -15.79
CA LYS A 86 21.98 14.76 -16.19
C LYS A 86 20.91 13.74 -15.85
N VAL A 87 19.74 14.19 -15.39
CA VAL A 87 18.56 13.35 -15.17
C VAL A 87 17.49 13.72 -16.18
N TYR A 88 16.96 12.73 -16.87
CA TYR A 88 15.92 12.90 -17.88
C TYR A 88 14.54 12.49 -17.35
N GLU A 89 13.51 13.00 -17.99
CA GLU A 89 12.11 12.61 -17.73
C GLU A 89 11.89 11.12 -18.02
N SER A 90 12.56 10.56 -19.03
CA SER A 90 12.59 9.12 -19.28
C SER A 90 13.11 8.34 -18.06
N ASP A 91 14.17 8.81 -17.41
CA ASP A 91 14.78 8.12 -16.26
C ASP A 91 13.79 8.03 -15.09
N VAL A 92 13.06 9.13 -14.84
CA VAL A 92 12.02 9.17 -13.79
C VAL A 92 10.83 8.29 -14.16
N ASN A 93 10.42 8.30 -15.42
CA ASN A 93 9.34 7.45 -15.92
C ASN A 93 9.68 5.96 -15.80
N ASP A 94 10.86 5.55 -16.24
CA ASP A 94 11.31 4.17 -16.19
C ASP A 94 11.39 3.68 -14.74
N MET A 95 11.86 4.53 -13.83
CA MET A 95 11.84 4.24 -12.39
C MET A 95 10.41 4.05 -11.86
N LEU A 96 9.46 4.92 -12.23
CA LEU A 96 8.06 4.81 -11.79
C LEU A 96 7.37 3.58 -12.39
N ILE A 97 7.63 3.26 -13.66
CA ILE A 97 7.15 2.02 -14.31
C ILE A 97 7.72 0.81 -13.58
N GLY A 98 9.02 0.80 -13.30
CA GLY A 98 9.69 -0.25 -12.54
C GLY A 98 9.10 -0.43 -11.14
N ALA A 99 8.74 0.66 -10.46
CA ALA A 99 8.05 0.61 -9.17
C ALA A 99 6.66 -0.05 -9.27
N GLY A 100 5.91 0.25 -10.35
CA GLY A 100 4.63 -0.43 -10.64
C GLY A 100 4.80 -1.92 -10.83
N ILE A 101 5.78 -2.33 -11.66
CA ILE A 101 6.10 -3.74 -11.92
C ILE A 101 6.51 -4.45 -10.62
N GLN A 102 7.42 -3.85 -9.84
CA GLN A 102 7.89 -4.40 -8.57
C GLN A 102 6.78 -4.52 -7.51
N SER A 103 5.79 -3.62 -7.54
CA SER A 103 4.64 -3.69 -6.64
C SER A 103 3.75 -4.92 -6.88
N GLY A 104 3.76 -5.44 -8.11
CA GLY A 104 2.97 -6.60 -8.54
C GLY A 104 1.48 -6.31 -8.67
N THR A 105 0.77 -7.22 -9.34
CA THR A 105 -0.66 -7.09 -9.63
C THR A 105 -1.54 -7.17 -8.38
N GLN A 106 -1.06 -7.81 -7.30
CA GLN A 106 -1.82 -7.92 -6.04
C GLN A 106 -1.93 -6.59 -5.30
N LEU A 107 -0.91 -5.73 -5.39
CA LEU A 107 -0.96 -4.40 -4.77
C LEU A 107 -1.69 -3.42 -5.68
N ASP A 108 -1.44 -3.53 -6.99
CA ASP A 108 -1.99 -2.65 -8.02
C ASP A 108 -1.82 -1.17 -7.62
N LEU A 109 -0.56 -0.83 -7.34
CA LEU A 109 -0.16 0.38 -6.64
C LEU A 109 -0.74 1.65 -7.24
N PHE A 110 -0.71 1.77 -8.56
CA PHE A 110 -1.08 3.01 -9.24
C PHE A 110 -2.58 3.14 -9.48
N ASN A 111 -3.37 2.06 -9.37
CA ASN A 111 -4.82 2.15 -9.37
C ASN A 111 -5.40 2.38 -7.96
N ASN A 112 -4.69 1.92 -6.92
CA ASN A 112 -5.14 2.00 -5.53
C ASN A 112 -4.37 3.04 -4.70
N GLY A 113 -3.42 3.73 -5.30
CA GLY A 113 -2.53 4.64 -4.59
C GLY A 113 -1.91 5.70 -5.50
N ARG A 114 -0.94 6.41 -4.93
CA ARG A 114 -0.16 7.43 -5.60
C ARG A 114 1.25 7.47 -5.03
N VAL A 115 2.23 7.47 -5.93
CA VAL A 115 3.63 7.77 -5.64
C VAL A 115 3.89 9.21 -6.06
N ILE A 116 4.54 9.97 -5.18
CA ILE A 116 4.98 11.33 -5.41
C ILE A 116 6.48 11.34 -5.14
N ILE A 117 7.28 11.66 -6.14
CA ILE A 117 8.73 11.84 -6.01
C ILE A 117 9.07 13.31 -6.22
N SER A 118 9.84 13.88 -5.30
CA SER A 118 10.26 15.27 -5.28
C SER A 118 11.77 15.35 -5.19
N SER A 119 12.38 16.33 -5.85
CA SER A 119 13.77 16.73 -5.61
C SER A 119 13.79 17.99 -4.75
N LEU A 120 14.26 17.84 -3.52
CA LEU A 120 14.52 18.94 -2.60
C LEU A 120 15.93 19.45 -2.85
N GLU A 121 16.07 20.74 -3.12
CA GLU A 121 17.33 21.39 -3.49
C GLU A 121 17.42 22.77 -2.85
N VAL A 122 18.60 23.40 -2.97
CA VAL A 122 18.84 24.77 -2.50
C VAL A 122 18.91 25.72 -3.69
N ASN A 123 18.07 26.75 -3.70
CA ASN A 123 18.07 27.74 -4.77
C ASN A 123 19.29 28.68 -4.67
N SER A 124 19.48 29.56 -5.66
CA SER A 124 20.57 30.53 -5.68
C SER A 124 20.57 31.53 -4.51
N SER A 125 19.45 31.65 -3.79
CA SER A 125 19.30 32.49 -2.60
C SER A 125 19.54 31.72 -1.29
N GLY A 126 19.98 30.46 -1.35
CA GLY A 126 20.24 29.63 -0.18
C GLY A 126 18.99 29.03 0.48
N GLN A 127 17.82 29.09 -0.19
CA GLN A 127 16.57 28.57 0.35
C GLN A 127 16.29 27.16 -0.16
N GLN A 128 15.83 26.28 0.73
CA GLN A 128 15.30 24.97 0.39
C GLN A 128 14.03 25.13 -0.48
N TYR A 129 13.92 24.38 -1.57
CA TYR A 129 12.75 24.38 -2.42
C TYR A 129 12.56 23.04 -3.16
N ILE A 130 11.33 22.77 -3.59
CA ILE A 130 11.03 21.59 -4.40
C ILE A 130 11.32 21.92 -5.86
N HIS A 131 12.50 21.54 -6.36
CA HIS A 131 12.92 21.92 -7.71
C HIS A 131 12.06 21.25 -8.79
N TRP A 132 11.81 19.96 -8.66
CA TRP A 132 10.88 19.24 -9.54
C TRP A 132 10.10 18.18 -8.77
N GLN A 133 8.93 17.84 -9.28
CA GLN A 133 8.06 16.81 -8.69
C GLN A 133 7.36 16.01 -9.77
N ARG A 134 7.38 14.67 -9.65
CA ARG A 134 6.65 13.76 -10.54
C ARG A 134 5.76 12.84 -9.73
N CYS A 135 4.60 12.52 -10.28
CA CYS A 135 3.59 11.71 -9.63
C CYS A 135 3.00 10.67 -10.58
N LEU A 136 2.77 9.46 -10.07
CA LEU A 136 2.04 8.41 -10.78
C LEU A 136 1.05 7.75 -9.83
N GLY A 137 -0.16 7.50 -10.32
CA GLY A 137 -1.27 6.92 -9.58
C GLY A 137 -2.58 7.70 -9.74
N THR A 138 -3.70 6.98 -9.68
CA THR A 138 -5.06 7.51 -9.84
C THR A 138 -5.61 8.13 -8.56
N LYS A 139 -5.05 7.79 -7.39
CA LYS A 139 -5.50 8.34 -6.10
C LYS A 139 -5.36 9.86 -6.10
N ARG A 140 -6.47 10.56 -5.86
CA ARG A 140 -6.54 12.03 -5.88
C ARG A 140 -6.04 12.64 -4.58
N VAL A 141 -4.72 12.68 -4.42
CA VAL A 141 -4.06 13.25 -3.24
C VAL A 141 -2.82 14.05 -3.62
N ASN A 142 -2.64 15.21 -3.00
CA ASN A 142 -1.46 16.05 -3.21
C ASN A 142 -0.33 15.66 -2.25
N SER A 143 0.88 16.12 -2.56
CA SER A 143 2.02 16.06 -1.63
C SER A 143 1.65 16.75 -0.32
N SER A 144 2.09 16.17 0.78
CA SER A 144 1.90 16.75 2.12
C SER A 144 2.86 17.91 2.38
N TYR A 145 3.87 18.09 1.52
CA TYR A 145 4.99 19.00 1.70
C TYR A 145 5.05 20.11 0.66
N GLY A 146 4.04 20.24 -0.21
CA GLY A 146 3.98 21.31 -1.21
C GLY A 146 4.13 20.81 -2.65
N VAL A 147 4.03 21.74 -3.59
CA VAL A 147 4.12 21.47 -5.02
C VAL A 147 5.49 21.89 -5.57
N GLN A 148 5.77 21.48 -6.81
CA GLN A 148 6.96 21.93 -7.53
C GLN A 148 7.05 23.47 -7.53
N GLY A 149 8.23 23.98 -7.15
CA GLY A 149 8.53 25.40 -7.02
C GLY A 149 8.36 25.98 -5.61
N ASP A 150 7.70 25.27 -4.70
CA ASP A 150 7.46 25.78 -3.34
C ASP A 150 8.76 25.86 -2.53
N ILE A 151 8.94 26.99 -1.83
CA ILE A 151 9.99 27.17 -0.84
C ILE A 151 9.65 26.38 0.43
N ARG A 152 10.62 25.63 0.96
CA ARG A 152 10.51 24.75 2.13
C ARG A 152 11.54 25.12 3.19
N THR A 153 11.45 26.32 3.75
CA THR A 153 12.42 26.84 4.74
C THR A 153 12.64 25.91 5.94
N VAL A 154 11.63 25.14 6.34
CA VAL A 154 11.68 24.15 7.44
C VAL A 154 12.09 22.74 6.98
N GLY A 155 12.50 22.58 5.72
CA GLY A 155 12.78 21.28 5.12
C GLY A 155 11.51 20.49 4.75
N MET A 156 11.71 19.20 4.48
CA MET A 156 10.63 18.24 4.20
C MET A 156 10.69 17.07 5.17
N GLY A 157 9.53 16.56 5.58
CA GLY A 157 9.44 15.45 6.53
C GLY A 157 8.58 15.77 7.74
N PRO A 158 8.34 14.78 8.63
CA PRO A 158 7.58 14.97 9.85
C PRO A 158 8.26 15.99 10.76
N THR A 159 7.47 16.68 11.57
CA THR A 159 7.98 17.66 12.53
C THR A 159 9.05 17.06 13.45
N GLY A 160 10.23 17.68 13.50
CA GLY A 160 11.38 17.22 14.29
C GLY A 160 12.20 16.11 13.63
N SER A 161 11.92 15.77 12.36
CA SER A 161 12.69 14.81 11.56
C SER A 161 12.78 15.28 10.11
N GLU A 162 12.87 16.59 9.91
CA GLU A 162 12.95 17.21 8.59
C GLU A 162 14.33 16.99 7.96
N VAL A 163 14.31 16.72 6.65
CA VAL A 163 15.50 16.61 5.82
C VAL A 163 15.73 17.90 5.05
N TYR A 164 17.01 18.19 4.82
CA TYR A 164 17.49 19.37 4.13
C TYR A 164 18.48 18.94 3.06
N ALA A 165 18.46 19.62 1.91
CA ALA A 165 19.51 19.47 0.91
C ALA A 165 20.69 20.39 1.26
N PHE A 166 21.91 19.93 1.01
CA PHE A 166 23.10 20.78 1.05
C PHE A 166 23.23 21.59 -0.25
N GLU A 167 24.01 22.67 -0.21
CA GLU A 167 24.28 23.48 -1.39
C GLU A 167 24.91 22.61 -2.50
N LYS A 168 24.40 22.72 -3.73
CA LYS A 168 24.81 21.92 -4.91
C LYS A 168 24.56 20.42 -4.76
N GLU A 169 23.78 20.00 -3.79
CA GLU A 169 23.27 18.65 -3.63
C GLU A 169 21.74 18.61 -3.73
N ALA A 170 21.19 17.41 -3.84
CA ALA A 170 19.77 17.18 -3.89
C ALA A 170 19.38 16.02 -2.98
N VAL A 171 18.19 16.10 -2.38
CA VAL A 171 17.56 15.02 -1.63
C VAL A 171 16.33 14.57 -2.39
N ILE A 172 16.29 13.29 -2.73
CA ILE A 172 15.10 12.67 -3.29
C ILE A 172 14.14 12.36 -2.14
N PHE A 173 12.95 12.94 -2.19
CA PHE A 173 11.89 12.77 -1.21
C PHE A 173 10.71 12.07 -1.87
N VAL A 174 10.35 10.89 -1.38
CA VAL A 174 9.24 10.08 -1.91
C VAL A 174 8.13 9.99 -0.88
N GLU A 175 6.90 10.22 -1.33
CA GLU A 175 5.67 9.90 -0.60
C GLU A 175 4.91 8.82 -1.37
N VAL A 176 4.48 7.77 -0.66
CA VAL A 176 3.57 6.75 -1.19
C VAL A 176 2.31 6.77 -0.34
N LYS A 177 1.17 7.04 -0.97
CA LYS A 177 -0.16 7.03 -0.33
C LYS A 177 -1.00 5.94 -1.00
N TYR A 178 -1.43 4.94 -0.24
CA TYR A 178 -2.08 3.74 -0.76
C TYR A 178 -3.36 3.44 0.03
N ASP A 179 -4.47 3.20 -0.67
CA ASP A 179 -5.71 2.78 -0.04
C ASP A 179 -5.74 1.27 0.13
N TYR A 180 -5.72 0.83 1.39
CA TYR A 180 -5.69 -0.58 1.73
C TYR A 180 -6.90 -1.32 1.16
N LYS A 181 -6.63 -2.49 0.56
CA LYS A 181 -7.64 -3.42 0.03
C LYS A 181 -7.71 -4.67 0.91
N PRO A 182 -8.81 -4.86 1.66
CA PRO A 182 -9.02 -6.04 2.47
C PRO A 182 -9.09 -7.32 1.63
N LEU A 183 -8.65 -8.44 2.20
CA LEU A 183 -8.77 -9.76 1.57
C LEU A 183 -10.15 -10.38 1.79
N ILE A 184 -10.72 -10.18 2.97
CA ILE A 184 -11.95 -10.84 3.42
C ILE A 184 -13.08 -9.83 3.51
N SER A 185 -12.91 -8.78 4.33
CA SER A 185 -13.95 -7.75 4.52
C SER A 185 -13.40 -6.47 5.14
N ALA A 186 -13.95 -5.34 4.71
CA ALA A 186 -13.68 -4.04 5.31
C ALA A 186 -14.20 -3.90 6.75
N THR A 187 -15.11 -4.76 7.21
CA THR A 187 -15.67 -4.68 8.57
C THR A 187 -14.63 -4.92 9.67
N PHE A 188 -13.52 -5.60 9.34
CA PHE A 188 -12.49 -5.98 10.31
C PHE A 188 -11.47 -4.87 10.58
N VAL A 189 -10.77 -4.42 9.54
CA VAL A 189 -9.66 -3.44 9.64
C VAL A 189 -9.99 -2.14 8.88
N GLY A 190 -11.14 -2.06 8.20
CA GLY A 190 -11.50 -0.94 7.34
C GLY A 190 -10.69 -0.90 6.05
N THR A 191 -10.68 0.28 5.41
CA THR A 191 -9.86 0.59 4.24
C THR A 191 -8.98 1.82 4.53
N PRO A 192 -8.12 1.78 5.56
CA PRO A 192 -7.31 2.94 5.91
C PRO A 192 -6.31 3.28 4.80
N THR A 193 -6.02 4.56 4.63
CA THR A 193 -4.91 5.00 3.77
C THR A 193 -3.60 4.73 4.51
N ILE A 194 -2.74 3.92 3.88
CA ILE A 194 -1.36 3.71 4.27
C ILE A 194 -0.53 4.83 3.66
N SER A 195 0.21 5.56 4.49
CA SER A 195 1.17 6.57 4.04
C SER A 195 2.57 6.14 4.45
N SER A 196 3.50 6.21 3.49
CA SER A 196 4.92 6.00 3.76
C SER A 196 5.73 7.10 3.07
N ILE A 197 6.84 7.47 3.71
CA ILE A 197 7.80 8.42 3.19
C ILE A 197 9.19 7.80 3.24
N ALA A 198 10.03 8.13 2.27
CA ALA A 198 11.43 7.75 2.27
C ALA A 198 12.27 8.82 1.58
N THR A 199 13.51 8.96 2.04
CA THR A 199 14.42 10.01 1.57
C THR A 199 15.82 9.47 1.37
N TYR A 200 16.47 9.85 0.28
CA TYR A 200 17.89 9.57 0.04
C TYR A 200 18.58 10.78 -0.59
N THR A 201 19.77 11.10 -0.08
CA THR A 201 20.66 12.07 -0.73
C THR A 201 21.18 11.50 -2.05
N VAL A 202 21.23 12.33 -3.08
CA VAL A 202 21.80 11.96 -4.38
C VAL A 202 23.30 11.67 -4.21
N ARG A 203 23.76 10.53 -4.73
CA ARG A 203 25.11 10.00 -4.42
C ARG A 203 26.23 10.51 -5.32
N ALA A 204 25.91 11.11 -6.46
CA ALA A 204 26.88 11.59 -7.44
C ALA A 204 26.57 13.03 -7.82
N SER A 205 27.58 13.78 -8.26
CA SER A 205 27.40 15.15 -8.74
C SER A 205 26.39 15.18 -9.89
N ARG A 206 25.25 15.82 -9.66
CA ARG A 206 24.12 15.89 -10.59
C ARG A 206 24.04 17.29 -11.18
N ASP A 207 23.61 17.38 -12.43
CA ASP A 207 23.25 18.65 -13.03
C ASP A 207 21.89 19.08 -12.46
N LEU A 208 21.91 20.06 -11.56
CA LEU A 208 20.75 20.59 -10.86
C LEU A 208 20.16 21.82 -11.58
N SER A 209 20.53 22.08 -12.83
CA SER A 209 19.98 23.23 -13.58
C SER A 209 18.53 23.02 -13.99
N GLN A 210 18.15 21.79 -14.31
CA GLN A 210 16.80 21.40 -14.72
C GLN A 210 16.64 19.88 -14.74
N LEU A 211 15.39 19.43 -14.83
CA LEU A 211 15.09 18.08 -15.29
C LEU A 211 15.04 18.06 -16.82
N PHE A 212 15.86 17.21 -17.44
CA PHE A 212 16.06 17.20 -18.89
C PHE A 212 14.99 16.40 -19.63
N GLN A 213 14.80 16.73 -20.91
CA GLN A 213 13.94 16.00 -21.84
C GLN A 213 14.78 15.24 -22.87
N THR A 214 14.22 14.15 -23.39
CA THR A 214 14.80 13.36 -24.49
C THR A 214 14.33 13.89 -25.85
N THR A 215 14.95 13.43 -26.93
CA THR A 215 14.46 13.67 -28.31
C THR A 215 14.21 12.31 -28.98
N PRO A 216 12.95 11.91 -29.23
CA PRO A 216 11.70 12.63 -28.95
C PRO A 216 11.40 12.80 -27.45
N ALA A 217 10.56 13.79 -27.12
CA ALA A 217 10.22 14.13 -25.74
C ALA A 217 9.51 12.98 -25.02
N SER A 218 9.92 12.73 -23.78
CA SER A 218 9.29 11.75 -22.90
C SER A 218 8.12 12.37 -22.12
N PRO A 219 7.08 11.60 -21.79
CA PRO A 219 5.95 12.13 -21.02
C PRO A 219 6.36 12.72 -19.67
N SER A 220 5.95 13.95 -19.37
CA SER A 220 6.11 14.50 -18.02
C SER A 220 4.95 14.08 -17.13
N MET A 221 5.25 13.31 -16.08
CA MET A 221 4.29 12.84 -15.08
C MET A 221 4.03 13.90 -14.01
N VAL A 222 3.54 15.07 -14.43
CA VAL A 222 3.24 16.19 -13.52
C VAL A 222 2.15 15.83 -12.50
N CYS A 223 2.24 16.38 -11.29
CA CYS A 223 1.36 16.02 -10.18
C CYS A 223 -0.09 16.48 -10.27
N THR A 224 -0.46 17.16 -11.36
CA THR A 224 -1.85 17.40 -11.74
C THR A 224 -2.46 16.26 -12.55
N LYS A 225 -1.65 15.30 -13.05
CA LYS A 225 -2.11 14.07 -13.70
C LYS A 225 -2.39 12.97 -12.68
N TYR A 226 -3.56 12.34 -12.79
CA TYR A 226 -4.01 11.24 -11.93
C TYR A 226 -4.26 9.99 -12.78
N THR A 227 -3.18 9.34 -13.22
CA THR A 227 -3.21 8.19 -14.13
C THR A 227 -2.41 7.03 -13.57
N ALA A 228 -2.78 5.80 -13.92
CA ALA A 228 -2.07 4.60 -13.51
C ALA A 228 -0.86 4.26 -14.40
N THR A 229 -0.78 4.86 -15.60
CA THR A 229 0.24 4.56 -16.62
C THR A 229 0.96 5.84 -17.05
N VAL A 230 2.21 5.68 -17.49
CA VAL A 230 2.98 6.78 -18.07
C VAL A 230 2.47 7.04 -19.50
N SER A 231 2.08 8.28 -19.77
CA SER A 231 1.52 8.75 -21.04
C SER A 231 1.69 10.25 -21.24
#